data_AF-A0A4R1GKM4-F1
#
_entry.id   AF-A0A4R1GKM4-F1
#
_cell.length_a   1.000
_cell.length_b   1.000
_cell.length_c   1.000
_cell.angle_alpha   90.00
_cell.angle_beta   90.00
_cell.angle_gamma   90.00
#
_symmetry.space_group_name_H-M   'P 1'
#
loop_
_entity.id
_entity.type
_entity.pdbx_description
1 polymer ?
#
loop_
_entity_poly.entity_id
_entity_poly.type
_entity_poly.pdbx_seq_one_letter_code
_entity_poly.pdbx_strand_id
1 'polypeptide(L)'
;MDRRITALAVLAITLLAGCASKDQSNPEPARQHAIPANPMLGEMLDCLASQEQLSLNQRQQLLTSRFDGSRSQPAAEQFHHACLLGHTQATNDELRQAQQILGTLTRNPEFATDERQALLAIYQRKLELMLALRQQVQETREYRDKIEQLKGLEEELEIEVPMTTDLSEVRP
;
A
#
# COMPACT_ATOMS: atom_id res chain seq x y z
N MET A 1 2.69 22.25 -45.58
CA MET A 1 3.41 21.60 -44.47
C MET A 1 3.57 22.65 -43.38
N ASP A 2 2.93 22.61 -42.21
CA ASP A 2 2.02 21.61 -41.65
C ASP A 2 0.92 22.31 -40.84
N ARG A 3 -0.29 22.37 -41.42
CA ARG A 3 -1.53 22.90 -40.82
C ARG A 3 -2.02 22.09 -39.60
N ARG A 4 -1.26 21.07 -39.19
CA ARG A 4 -1.57 20.17 -38.08
C ARG A 4 -0.96 20.65 -36.75
N ILE A 5 0.06 21.51 -36.80
CA ILE A 5 0.77 21.98 -35.59
C ILE A 5 0.04 23.15 -34.94
N THR A 6 -0.64 24.00 -35.71
CA THR A 6 -1.46 25.11 -35.19
C THR A 6 -2.79 24.66 -34.57
N ALA A 7 -3.29 23.48 -34.90
CA ALA A 7 -4.52 22.92 -34.31
C ALA A 7 -4.32 22.38 -32.89
N LEU A 8 -3.10 21.98 -32.53
CA LEU A 8 -2.77 21.48 -31.18
C LEU A 8 -2.49 22.60 -30.17
N ALA A 9 -2.14 23.81 -30.63
CA ALA A 9 -1.91 24.95 -29.75
C ALA A 9 -3.21 25.66 -29.31
N VAL A 10 -4.29 25.58 -30.11
CA VAL A 10 -5.58 26.21 -29.77
C VAL A 10 -6.41 25.34 -28.82
N LEU A 11 -6.15 24.03 -28.76
CA LEU A 11 -6.81 23.11 -27.83
C LEU A 11 -6.25 23.15 -26.39
N ALA A 12 -5.14 23.86 -26.16
CA ALA A 12 -4.50 23.99 -24.85
C ALA A 12 -4.88 25.26 -24.07
N ILE A 13 -5.67 26.17 -24.67
CA ILE A 13 -5.99 27.49 -24.07
C ILE A 13 -7.46 27.59 -23.64
N THR A 14 -8.32 26.62 -23.97
CA THR A 14 -9.75 26.62 -23.61
C THR A 14 -10.10 25.98 -22.26
N LEU A 15 -9.11 25.56 -21.46
CA LEU A 15 -9.34 24.95 -20.14
C LEU A 15 -9.16 25.90 -18.94
N LEU A 16 -8.87 27.19 -19.16
CA LEU A 16 -8.66 28.18 -18.07
C LEU A 16 -9.64 29.38 -18.09
N ALA A 17 -10.71 29.33 -18.87
CA ALA A 17 -11.71 30.40 -18.89
C ALA A 17 -13.12 29.81 -19.03
N GLY A 18 -13.67 29.31 -17.92
CA GLY A 18 -14.92 28.53 -17.99
C GLY A 18 -15.69 28.35 -16.69
N CYS A 19 -15.75 29.35 -15.81
CA CYS A 19 -16.86 29.52 -14.86
C CYS A 19 -17.24 31.00 -14.78
N ALA A 20 -17.67 31.57 -15.92
CA ALA A 20 -18.53 32.73 -15.90
C ALA A 20 -19.94 32.23 -15.56
N SER A 21 -20.26 32.13 -14.27
CA SER A 21 -21.62 31.89 -13.82
C SER A 21 -22.45 33.14 -14.10
N LYS A 22 -23.46 32.91 -14.93
CA LYS A 22 -24.55 33.81 -15.27
C LYS A 22 -25.32 34.18 -13.99
N ASP A 23 -25.65 35.45 -13.91
CA ASP A 23 -26.42 36.14 -12.88
C ASP A 23 -27.69 35.37 -12.46
N GLN A 24 -27.79 34.97 -11.19
CA GLN A 24 -29.05 34.56 -10.58
C GLN A 24 -28.99 34.67 -9.03
N SER A 25 -29.58 35.75 -8.53
CA SER A 25 -30.14 35.92 -7.17
C SER A 25 -29.31 35.43 -5.97
N ASN A 26 -28.63 36.38 -5.34
CA ASN A 26 -28.28 36.42 -3.90
C ASN A 26 -28.25 35.05 -3.19
N PRO A 27 -27.10 34.33 -3.16
CA PRO A 27 -26.95 33.22 -2.26
C PRO A 27 -26.78 33.79 -0.85
N GLU A 28 -27.81 33.63 -0.04
CA GLU A 28 -27.71 33.63 1.42
C GLU A 28 -26.40 32.92 1.81
N PRO A 29 -25.55 33.48 2.70
CA PRO A 29 -24.30 32.83 3.06
C PRO A 29 -24.68 31.50 3.69
N ALA A 30 -24.54 30.43 2.91
CA ALA A 30 -24.60 29.07 3.39
C ALA A 30 -23.60 29.04 4.53
N ARG A 31 -24.12 28.98 5.76
CA ARG A 31 -23.33 28.85 6.97
C ARG A 31 -22.51 27.58 6.75
N GLN A 32 -21.27 27.75 6.29
CA GLN A 32 -20.26 26.71 6.33
C GLN A 32 -20.27 26.27 7.78
N HIS A 33 -20.92 25.15 8.04
CA HIS A 33 -20.76 24.47 9.31
C HIS A 33 -19.29 24.09 9.28
N ALA A 34 -18.48 24.89 9.96
CA ALA A 34 -17.09 24.57 10.19
C ALA A 34 -17.12 23.15 10.75
N ILE A 35 -16.64 22.20 9.95
CA ILE A 35 -16.40 20.84 10.43
C ILE A 35 -15.54 21.06 11.67
N PRO A 36 -16.00 20.66 12.86
CA PRO A 36 -15.23 20.89 14.08
C PRO A 36 -13.87 20.25 13.84
N ALA A 37 -12.83 21.07 13.83
CA ALA A 37 -11.47 20.60 13.58
C ALA A 37 -11.15 19.55 14.63
N ASN A 38 -10.87 18.33 14.21
CA ASN A 38 -10.46 17.23 15.06
C ASN A 38 -8.92 17.16 15.01
N PRO A 39 -8.19 17.88 15.89
CA PRO A 39 -6.74 18.02 15.77
C PRO A 39 -6.02 16.67 15.79
N MET A 40 -6.49 15.74 16.61
CA MET A 40 -5.93 14.38 16.70
C MET A 40 -6.11 13.58 15.40
N LEU A 41 -7.25 13.72 14.71
CA LEU A 41 -7.43 13.06 13.41
C LEU A 41 -6.46 13.64 12.36
N GLY A 42 -6.26 14.96 12.38
CA GLY A 42 -5.26 15.63 11.53
C GLY A 42 -3.87 15.08 11.78
N GLU A 43 -3.44 15.00 13.05
CA GLU A 43 -2.15 14.43 13.45
C GLU A 43 -2.00 12.96 13.02
N MET A 44 -3.06 12.16 13.09
CA MET A 44 -3.02 10.76 12.63
C MET A 44 -2.82 10.68 11.11
N LEU A 45 -3.52 11.53 10.35
CA LEU A 45 -3.40 11.57 8.89
C LEU A 45 -2.03 12.10 8.46
N ASP A 46 -1.52 13.15 9.11
CA ASP A 46 -0.19 13.71 8.89
C ASP A 46 0.89 12.68 9.26
N CYS A 47 0.67 11.92 10.33
CA CYS A 47 1.53 10.79 10.68
C CYS A 47 1.55 9.77 9.55
N LEU A 48 0.41 9.34 9.01
CA LEU A 48 0.40 8.37 7.91
C LEU A 48 1.08 8.92 6.64
N ALA A 49 0.85 10.19 6.31
CA ALA A 49 1.43 10.84 5.13
C ALA A 49 2.95 11.01 5.21
N SER A 50 3.46 11.45 6.36
CA SER A 50 4.91 11.66 6.58
C SER A 50 5.71 10.37 6.53
N GLN A 51 5.10 9.25 6.91
CA GLN A 51 5.78 7.96 7.01
C GLN A 51 6.14 7.40 5.64
N GLU A 52 5.32 7.60 4.62
CA GLU A 52 5.60 7.12 3.26
C GLU A 52 6.79 7.85 2.61
N GLN A 53 7.22 8.98 3.17
CA GLN A 53 8.35 9.77 2.69
C GLN A 53 9.66 9.42 3.41
N LEU A 54 9.63 8.58 4.46
CA LEU A 54 10.82 8.24 5.23
C LEU A 54 11.73 7.29 4.48
N SER A 55 13.03 7.58 4.50
CA SER A 55 14.04 6.61 4.08
C SER A 55 14.19 5.48 5.11
N LEU A 56 14.71 4.34 4.66
CA LEU A 56 14.93 3.16 5.50
C LEU A 56 15.82 3.49 6.73
N ASN A 57 16.90 4.24 6.52
CA ASN A 57 17.80 4.67 7.59
C ASN A 57 17.11 5.59 8.61
N GLN A 58 16.34 6.59 8.14
CA GLN A 58 15.61 7.49 9.04
C GLN A 58 14.59 6.73 9.88
N ARG A 59 13.87 5.78 9.26
CA ARG A 59 12.92 4.92 9.95
C ARG A 59 13.60 4.09 11.05
N GLN A 60 14.74 3.45 10.74
CA GLN A 60 15.48 2.66 11.74
C GLN A 60 16.00 3.52 12.90
N GLN A 61 16.46 4.74 12.62
CA GLN A 61 16.84 5.70 13.65
C GLN A 61 15.65 6.09 14.53
N LEU A 62 14.47 6.32 13.95
CA LEU A 62 13.26 6.64 14.72
C LEU A 62 12.79 5.46 15.58
N LEU A 63 12.86 4.24 15.06
CA LEU A 63 12.50 3.03 15.81
C LEU A 63 13.41 2.81 17.02
N THR A 64 14.72 3.04 16.85
CA THR A 64 15.70 2.86 17.94
C THR A 64 15.71 4.01 18.95
N SER A 65 15.49 5.24 18.51
CA SER A 65 15.55 6.42 19.40
C SER A 65 14.28 6.70 20.19
N ARG A 66 13.10 6.34 19.68
CA ARG A 66 11.82 6.70 20.32
C ARG A 66 11.21 5.60 21.18
N PHE A 67 11.58 4.34 20.96
CA PHE A 67 10.84 3.22 21.52
C PHE A 67 11.72 2.31 22.37
N ASP A 68 12.16 2.82 23.53
CA ASP A 68 12.71 1.97 24.59
C ASP A 68 11.56 1.22 25.28
N GLY A 69 11.55 -0.11 25.15
CA GLY A 69 10.45 -1.01 25.51
C GLY A 69 10.09 -1.12 27.01
N SER A 70 10.52 -0.17 27.84
CA SER A 70 10.40 -0.25 29.30
C SER A 70 9.29 0.62 29.91
N ARG A 71 8.64 1.50 29.12
CA ARG A 71 7.54 2.37 29.60
C ARG A 71 6.27 2.19 28.79
N SER A 72 5.13 2.17 29.48
CA SER A 72 3.81 2.29 28.88
C SER A 72 3.72 3.62 28.13
N GLN A 73 3.63 3.57 26.80
CA GLN A 73 3.54 4.75 25.94
C GLN A 73 2.09 5.29 25.90
N PRO A 74 1.91 6.62 25.75
CA PRO A 74 0.60 7.20 25.48
C PRO A 74 0.06 6.70 24.14
N ALA A 75 -1.26 6.72 23.99
CA ALA A 75 -1.94 6.07 22.87
C ALA A 75 -1.62 6.70 21.50
N ALA A 76 -1.38 8.02 21.47
CA ALA A 76 -0.89 8.72 20.28
C ALA A 76 0.53 8.27 19.86
N GLU A 77 1.43 8.02 20.81
CA GLU A 77 2.77 7.50 20.51
C GLU A 77 2.72 6.04 20.04
N GLN A 78 1.82 5.24 20.62
CA GLN A 78 1.56 3.88 20.13
C GLN A 78 1.05 3.92 18.68
N PHE A 79 0.17 4.86 18.32
CA PHE A 79 -0.26 5.03 16.94
C PHE A 79 0.90 5.41 16.02
N HIS A 80 1.74 6.36 16.44
CA HIS A 80 2.93 6.75 15.68
C HIS A 80 3.93 5.59 15.50
N HIS A 81 4.08 4.76 16.53
CA HIS A 81 4.89 3.54 16.47
C HIS A 81 4.31 2.55 15.45
N ALA A 82 3.00 2.29 15.51
CA ALA A 82 2.33 1.43 14.53
C ALA A 82 2.52 1.95 13.10
N CYS A 83 2.47 3.27 12.92
CA CYS A 83 2.76 3.94 11.65
C CYS A 83 4.17 3.65 11.11
N LEU A 84 5.19 3.73 11.97
CA LEU A 84 6.57 3.38 11.62
C LEU A 84 6.71 1.89 11.30
N LEU A 85 6.08 1.01 12.07
CA LEU A 85 6.12 -0.43 11.85
C LEU A 85 5.36 -0.85 10.59
N GLY A 86 4.33 -0.09 10.19
CA GLY A 86 3.52 -0.32 9.00
C GLY A 86 4.04 0.31 7.71
N HIS A 87 5.33 0.65 7.66
CA HIS A 87 5.98 1.19 6.46
C HIS A 87 6.04 0.16 5.31
N THR A 88 6.10 0.63 4.06
CA THR A 88 6.12 -0.24 2.86
C THR A 88 7.27 -1.24 2.85
N GLN A 89 8.42 -0.82 3.39
CA GLN A 89 9.65 -1.61 3.51
C GLN A 89 9.75 -2.40 4.83
N ALA A 90 8.69 -2.48 5.62
CA ALA A 90 8.68 -3.21 6.89
C ALA A 90 8.87 -4.72 6.72
N THR A 91 9.32 -5.43 7.74
CA THR A 91 9.27 -6.91 7.76
C THR A 91 7.85 -7.40 8.04
N ASN A 92 7.55 -8.68 7.77
CA ASN A 92 6.22 -9.22 8.10
C ASN A 92 5.94 -9.20 9.60
N ASP A 93 6.96 -9.34 10.44
CA ASP A 93 6.81 -9.30 11.89
C ASP A 93 6.50 -7.89 12.38
N GLU A 94 7.16 -6.87 11.81
CA GLU A 94 6.84 -5.46 12.06
C GLU A 94 5.39 -5.14 11.67
N LEU A 95 4.92 -5.61 10.51
CA LEU A 95 3.54 -5.41 10.08
C LEU A 95 2.52 -6.06 11.04
N ARG A 96 2.80 -7.26 11.53
CA ARG A 96 1.96 -7.93 12.54
C ARG A 96 1.96 -7.20 13.87
N GLN A 97 3.12 -6.71 14.29
CA GLN A 97 3.25 -5.90 15.51
C GLN A 97 2.45 -4.59 15.38
N ALA A 98 2.51 -3.92 14.22
CA ALA A 98 1.68 -2.76 13.93
C ALA A 98 0.18 -3.09 14.06
N GLN A 99 -0.28 -4.21 13.49
CA GLN A 99 -1.68 -4.65 13.61
C GLN A 99 -2.09 -4.89 15.07
N GLN A 100 -1.21 -5.50 15.87
CA GLN A 100 -1.47 -5.72 17.30
C GLN A 100 -1.65 -4.39 18.04
N ILE A 101 -0.77 -3.42 17.81
CA ILE A 101 -0.86 -2.08 18.40
C ILE A 101 -2.16 -1.38 17.96
N LEU A 102 -2.50 -1.42 16.67
CA LEU A 102 -3.76 -0.82 16.20
C LEU A 102 -4.97 -1.49 16.86
N GLY A 103 -4.93 -2.81 17.09
CA GLY A 103 -5.98 -3.56 17.78
C GLY A 103 -6.16 -3.18 19.25
N THR A 104 -5.08 -2.82 19.96
CA THR A 104 -5.19 -2.28 21.32
C THR A 104 -5.78 -0.88 21.31
N LEU A 105 -5.40 -0.05 20.33
CA LEU A 105 -5.91 1.31 20.17
C LEU A 105 -7.40 1.38 19.84
N THR A 106 -7.96 0.41 19.12
CA THR A 106 -9.40 0.36 18.83
C THR A 106 -10.25 0.32 20.12
N ARG A 107 -9.71 -0.21 21.22
CA ARG A 107 -10.40 -0.30 22.52
C ARG A 107 -10.11 0.90 23.43
N ASN A 108 -9.23 1.80 23.00
CA ASN A 108 -8.83 2.94 23.80
C ASN A 108 -9.89 4.07 23.71
N PRO A 109 -10.35 4.63 24.84
CA PRO A 109 -11.33 5.71 24.83
C PRO A 109 -10.89 6.95 24.03
N GLU A 110 -9.58 7.20 23.92
CA GLU A 110 -9.03 8.30 23.10
C GLU A 110 -9.30 8.12 21.60
N PHE A 111 -9.62 6.91 21.14
CA PHE A 111 -9.90 6.61 19.73
C PHE A 111 -11.37 6.25 19.49
N ALA A 112 -12.26 6.51 20.45
CA ALA A 112 -13.66 6.06 20.40
C ALA A 112 -14.56 6.81 19.42
N THR A 113 -14.12 7.92 18.83
CA THR A 113 -14.89 8.66 17.81
C THR A 113 -14.95 7.89 16.49
N ASP A 114 -16.10 7.92 15.81
CA ASP A 114 -16.33 7.22 14.54
C ASP A 114 -15.22 7.47 13.49
N GLU A 115 -14.78 8.71 13.34
CA GLU A 115 -13.72 9.09 12.38
C GLU A 115 -12.37 8.41 12.68
N ARG A 116 -11.98 8.38 13.97
CA ARG A 116 -10.74 7.73 14.41
C ARG A 116 -10.83 6.22 14.28
N GLN A 117 -11.99 5.62 14.62
CA GLN A 117 -12.20 4.19 14.43
C GLN A 117 -12.17 3.81 12.95
N ALA A 118 -12.77 4.61 12.07
CA ALA A 118 -12.72 4.41 10.63
C ALA A 118 -11.27 4.48 10.12
N LEU A 119 -10.47 5.45 10.58
CA LEU A 119 -9.06 5.56 10.21
C LEU A 119 -8.24 4.35 10.69
N LEU A 120 -8.45 3.90 11.92
CA LEU A 120 -7.81 2.68 12.44
C LEU A 120 -8.18 1.46 11.60
N ALA A 121 -9.46 1.30 11.22
CA ALA A 121 -9.93 0.18 10.41
C ALA A 121 -9.34 0.20 8.99
N ILE A 122 -9.30 1.37 8.34
CA ILE A 122 -8.65 1.56 7.03
C ILE A 122 -7.17 1.17 7.14
N TYR A 123 -6.50 1.61 8.21
CA TYR A 123 -5.08 1.33 8.36
C TYR A 123 -4.79 -0.14 8.65
N GLN A 124 -5.59 -0.79 9.51
CA GLN A 124 -5.53 -2.24 9.70
C GLN A 124 -5.70 -2.99 8.37
N ARG A 125 -6.68 -2.56 7.55
CA ARG A 125 -6.91 -3.16 6.25
C ARG A 125 -5.73 -2.98 5.29
N LYS A 126 -5.07 -1.82 5.30
CA LYS A 126 -3.82 -1.59 4.54
C LYS A 126 -2.77 -2.65 4.91
N LEU A 127 -2.54 -2.87 6.21
CA LEU A 127 -1.53 -3.81 6.68
C LEU A 127 -1.86 -5.27 6.30
N GLU A 128 -3.14 -5.65 6.39
CA GLU A 128 -3.61 -6.97 5.93
C GLU A 128 -3.32 -7.18 4.44
N LEU A 129 -3.66 -6.19 3.62
CA LEU A 129 -3.42 -6.25 2.17
C LEU A 129 -1.93 -6.34 1.84
N MET A 130 -1.08 -5.62 2.58
CA MET A 130 0.37 -5.72 2.42
C MET A 130 0.91 -7.12 2.75
N LEU A 131 0.43 -7.74 3.83
CA LEU A 131 0.82 -9.10 4.19
C LEU A 131 0.34 -10.12 3.15
N ALA A 132 -0.91 -10.01 2.71
CA ALA A 132 -1.48 -10.88 1.68
C ALA A 132 -0.72 -10.74 0.35
N LEU A 133 -0.38 -9.52 -0.07
CA LEU A 133 0.40 -9.27 -1.27
C LEU A 133 1.77 -9.94 -1.21
N ARG A 134 2.46 -9.85 -0.07
CA ARG A 134 3.77 -10.48 0.10
C ARG A 134 3.71 -12.00 0.05
N GLN A 135 2.67 -12.58 0.65
CA GLN A 135 2.42 -14.02 0.55
C GLN A 135 2.18 -14.42 -0.92
N GLN A 136 1.34 -13.69 -1.65
CA GLN A 136 1.06 -13.99 -3.05
C GLN A 136 2.32 -13.88 -3.93
N VAL A 137 3.19 -12.90 -3.67
CA VAL A 137 4.48 -12.77 -4.38
C VAL A 137 5.38 -13.97 -4.10
N GLN A 138 5.41 -14.47 -2.87
CA GLN A 138 6.19 -15.66 -2.51
C GLN A 138 5.66 -16.90 -3.22
N GLU A 139 4.35 -17.14 -3.18
CA GLU A 139 3.71 -18.26 -3.88
C GLU A 139 3.99 -18.20 -5.40
N THR A 140 3.94 -17.01 -5.99
CA THR A 140 4.25 -16.81 -7.42
C THR A 140 5.69 -17.19 -7.75
N ARG A 141 6.66 -16.90 -6.86
CA ARG A 141 8.05 -17.32 -7.04
C ARG A 141 8.19 -18.83 -6.99
N GLU A 142 7.53 -19.48 -6.02
CA GLU A 142 7.54 -20.93 -5.91
C GLU A 142 6.95 -21.63 -7.15
N TYR A 143 5.85 -21.09 -7.71
CA TYR A 143 5.29 -21.60 -8.95
C TYR A 143 6.24 -21.42 -10.13
N ARG A 144 6.91 -20.26 -10.24
CA ARG A 144 7.91 -20.04 -11.29
C ARG A 144 9.07 -21.02 -11.19
N ASP A 145 9.60 -21.24 -9.99
CA ASP A 145 10.72 -22.15 -9.77
C ASP A 145 10.33 -23.61 -10.08
N LYS A 146 9.09 -24.02 -9.75
CA LYS A 146 8.54 -25.34 -10.17
C LYS A 146 8.40 -25.48 -11.68
N ILE A 147 7.98 -24.42 -12.38
CA ILE A 147 7.90 -24.43 -13.85
C ILE A 147 9.29 -24.59 -14.45
N GLU A 148 10.30 -23.94 -13.89
CA GLU A 148 11.69 -24.06 -14.35
C GLU A 148 12.23 -25.50 -14.14
N GLN A 149 11.94 -26.12 -13.00
CA GLN A 149 12.27 -27.53 -12.75
C GLN A 149 11.59 -28.48 -13.75
N LEU A 150 10.30 -28.26 -14.04
CA LEU A 150 9.57 -29.08 -15.01
C LEU A 150 10.17 -28.96 -16.42
N LYS A 151 10.58 -27.76 -16.84
CA LYS A 151 11.28 -27.56 -18.12
C LYS A 151 12.62 -28.30 -18.18
N GLY A 152 13.39 -28.25 -17.09
CA GLY A 152 14.65 -29.01 -17.01
C GLY A 152 14.41 -30.51 -17.14
N LEU A 153 13.37 -31.04 -16.47
CA LEU A 153 12.99 -32.45 -16.59
C LEU A 153 12.49 -32.79 -18.01
N GLU A 154 11.74 -31.91 -18.67
CA GLU A 154 11.34 -32.09 -20.07
C GLU A 154 12.56 -32.16 -21.00
N GLU A 155 13.55 -31.27 -20.82
CA GLU A 155 14.80 -31.30 -21.58
C GLU A 155 15.61 -32.59 -21.32
N GLU A 156 15.72 -33.03 -20.06
CA GLU A 156 16.38 -34.29 -19.71
C GLU A 156 15.68 -35.50 -20.33
N LEU A 157 14.34 -35.54 -20.28
CA LEU A 157 13.53 -36.59 -20.91
C LEU A 157 13.68 -36.62 -22.43
N GLU A 158 13.73 -35.46 -23.10
CA GLU A 158 13.98 -35.39 -24.54
C GLU A 158 15.38 -35.91 -24.93
N ILE A 159 16.36 -35.74 -24.05
CA ILE A 159 17.74 -36.25 -24.23
C ILE A 159 17.82 -37.75 -23.91
N GLU A 160 17.11 -38.22 -22.89
CA GLU A 160 17.08 -39.62 -22.43
C GLU A 160 16.14 -40.53 -23.23
N VAL A 161 15.39 -39.99 -24.19
CA VAL A 161 14.72 -40.77 -25.25
C VAL A 161 15.58 -40.73 -26.53
N PRO A 162 16.74 -41.43 -26.59
CA PRO A 162 17.22 -41.89 -27.88
C PRO A 162 16.20 -42.93 -28.32
N MET A 163 15.44 -42.62 -29.38
CA MET A 163 14.74 -43.57 -30.27
C MET A 163 14.72 -44.98 -29.68
N THR A 164 13.70 -45.28 -28.85
CA THR A 164 13.45 -46.66 -28.41
C THR A 164 13.53 -47.50 -29.65
N THR A 165 14.56 -48.34 -29.69
CA THR A 165 14.98 -49.07 -30.87
C THR A 165 13.74 -49.80 -31.38
N ASP A 166 13.36 -49.51 -32.62
CA ASP A 166 12.19 -50.12 -33.24
C ASP A 166 12.47 -51.62 -33.33
N LEU A 167 11.96 -52.40 -32.37
CA LEU A 167 12.15 -53.85 -32.27
C LEU A 167 11.33 -54.61 -33.33
N SER A 168 10.86 -53.92 -34.39
CA SER A 168 10.15 -54.52 -35.51
C SER A 168 11.08 -55.26 -36.50
N GLU A 169 12.40 -55.16 -36.37
CA GLU A 169 13.38 -55.99 -37.12
C GLU A 169 13.90 -57.18 -36.31
N VAL A 170 13.02 -58.06 -35.84
CA VAL A 170 13.40 -59.45 -35.55
C VAL A 170 12.47 -60.36 -36.34
N ARG A 171 12.83 -60.61 -37.60
CA ARG A 171 12.24 -61.70 -38.39
C ARG A 171 13.01 -62.99 -38.11
N PRO A 172 12.31 -64.11 -37.86
CA PRO A 172 12.93 -65.43 -37.66
C PRO A 172 13.55 -65.99 -38.94
#